data_AF-A0A7G1IXR5-F1
#
_entry.id   AF-A0A7G1IXR5-F1
#
_cell.length_a   1.000
_cell.length_b   1.000
_cell.length_c   1.000
_cell.angle_alpha   90.00
_cell.angle_beta   90.00
_cell.angle_gamma   90.00
#
_symmetry.space_group_name_H-M   'P 1'
#
loop_
_entity.id
_entity.type
_entity.pdbx_description
1 polymer ?
#
loop_
_entity_poly.entity_id
_entity_poly.type
_entity_poly.pdbx_seq_one_letter_code
_entity_poly.pdbx_strand_id
1 'polypeptide(L)'
;MYQELLRKIAEEKPSYHEEEIQWLLDHLGDSSPEIRDDLVFTNFARGIQEELFTQEQFHFIAEVVLADGGLNKEIDKVGLPTLERSFRALIYANLLSADTNQQSIFYQGLKAEIRNVLLNQGLHYLSKEKDTTGFSSQYGWVHAFAHGADLLTEVVCHPDFPKNRVHEVFDILGQLFKRISIRFTDDEDWRLARVIYEPILQGKLEQEQVASWIKAVDFPIEEREDFYKFSNFRSCLLEVYVQLDQRNSLQDDLKEAIQSFQY
;
A
#
# COMPACT_ATOMS: atom_id res chain seq x y z
N MET A 1 24.59 14.56 -8.12
CA MET A 1 23.29 13.93 -7.82
C MET A 1 23.17 13.50 -6.37
N TYR A 2 23.75 12.37 -5.92
CA TYR A 2 23.56 11.87 -4.54
C TYR A 2 23.73 12.92 -3.41
N GLN A 3 24.89 13.60 -3.34
CA GLN A 3 25.16 14.58 -2.27
C GLN A 3 24.22 15.80 -2.30
N GLU A 4 23.73 16.14 -3.48
CA GLU A 4 22.82 17.28 -3.66
C GLU A 4 21.40 16.93 -3.21
N LEU A 5 20.88 15.77 -3.64
CA LEU A 5 19.61 15.23 -3.17
C LEU A 5 19.60 14.97 -1.66
N LEU A 6 20.73 14.52 -1.10
CA LEU A 6 20.87 14.32 0.34
C LEU A 6 20.77 15.66 1.10
N ARG A 7 21.34 16.73 0.56
CA ARG A 7 21.24 18.07 1.16
C ARG A 7 19.79 18.57 1.15
N LYS A 8 19.05 18.33 0.07
CA LYS A 8 17.64 18.76 -0.06
C LYS A 8 16.72 18.17 1.01
N ILE A 9 17.03 16.98 1.52
CA ILE A 9 16.28 16.39 2.65
C ILE A 9 16.35 17.27 3.91
N ALA A 10 17.42 18.03 4.12
CA ALA A 10 17.54 18.93 5.26
C ALA A 10 17.06 20.36 4.96
N GLU A 11 16.77 20.68 3.70
CA GLU A 11 16.26 22.00 3.30
C GLU A 11 14.74 22.08 3.56
N GLU A 12 14.28 23.25 4.03
CA GLU A 12 12.86 23.48 4.33
C GLU A 12 12.01 23.52 3.05
N LYS A 13 12.52 24.18 1.99
CA LYS A 13 11.83 24.34 0.71
C LYS A 13 12.81 24.15 -0.47
N PRO A 14 13.36 22.94 -0.65
CA PRO A 14 14.21 22.65 -1.79
C PRO A 14 13.40 22.81 -3.09
N SER A 15 14.08 23.21 -4.16
CA SER A 15 13.55 23.09 -5.52
C SER A 15 14.16 21.86 -6.18
N TYR A 16 13.42 21.19 -7.05
CA TYR A 16 13.90 20.03 -7.78
C TYR A 16 13.98 20.34 -9.27
N HIS A 17 14.98 19.80 -9.94
CA HIS A 17 15.08 19.73 -11.40
C HIS A 17 14.61 18.35 -11.88
N GLU A 18 14.11 18.29 -13.12
CA GLU A 18 13.59 17.04 -13.69
C GLU A 18 14.64 15.91 -13.71
N GLU A 19 15.92 16.24 -13.98
CA GLU A 19 17.03 15.27 -13.93
C GLU A 19 17.25 14.66 -12.54
N GLU A 20 16.96 15.42 -11.48
CA GLU A 20 17.06 14.94 -10.10
C GLU A 20 15.91 13.98 -9.79
N ILE A 21 14.70 14.31 -10.26
CA ILE A 21 13.53 13.46 -10.14
C ILE A 21 13.71 12.17 -10.94
N GLN A 22 14.22 12.25 -12.17
CA GLN A 22 14.53 11.08 -12.98
C GLN A 22 15.55 10.19 -12.29
N TRP A 23 16.61 10.77 -11.70
CA TRP A 23 17.58 9.99 -10.94
C TRP A 23 16.93 9.28 -9.75
N LEU A 24 16.04 9.95 -9.00
CA LEU A 24 15.30 9.31 -7.92
C LEU A 24 14.44 8.13 -8.44
N LEU A 25 13.74 8.29 -9.58
CA LEU A 25 12.94 7.24 -10.20
C LEU A 25 13.77 6.03 -10.64
N ASP A 26 14.95 6.27 -11.21
CA ASP A 26 15.87 5.22 -11.66
C ASP A 26 16.43 4.39 -10.49
N HIS A 27 16.39 4.92 -9.26
CA HIS A 27 16.95 4.30 -8.06
C HIS A 27 15.87 3.81 -7.07
N LEU A 28 14.59 3.72 -7.48
CA LEU A 28 13.51 3.15 -6.66
C LEU A 28 13.76 1.69 -6.23
N GLY A 29 14.53 0.94 -7.03
CA GLY A 29 14.88 -0.45 -6.77
C GLY A 29 16.32 -0.66 -6.29
N ASP A 30 17.01 0.39 -5.82
CA ASP A 30 18.42 0.26 -5.42
C ASP A 30 18.58 -0.78 -4.29
N SER A 31 19.64 -1.59 -4.38
CA SER A 31 19.96 -2.60 -3.38
C SER A 31 20.40 -2.00 -2.03
N SER A 32 20.93 -0.77 -2.02
CA SER A 32 21.30 -0.05 -0.81
C SER A 32 20.07 0.61 -0.19
N PRO A 33 19.66 0.24 1.03
CA PRO A 33 18.56 0.91 1.72
C PRO A 33 18.87 2.38 2.02
N GLU A 34 20.14 2.76 2.18
CA GLU A 34 20.53 4.17 2.35
C GLU A 34 20.21 5.01 1.11
N ILE A 35 20.30 4.41 -0.09
CA ILE A 35 19.88 5.08 -1.33
C ILE A 35 18.37 4.98 -1.49
N ARG A 36 17.79 3.79 -1.37
CA ARG A 36 16.39 3.55 -1.70
C ARG A 36 15.41 4.14 -0.69
N ASP A 37 15.63 3.91 0.60
CA ASP A 37 14.72 4.29 1.68
C ASP A 37 15.06 5.71 2.16
N ASP A 38 16.28 5.90 2.63
CA ASP A 38 16.69 7.13 3.32
C ASP A 38 16.85 8.32 2.36
N LEU A 39 17.19 8.08 1.10
CA LEU A 39 17.32 9.13 0.09
C LEU A 39 16.13 9.17 -0.87
N VAL A 40 15.90 8.11 -1.64
CA VAL A 40 14.95 8.12 -2.76
C VAL A 40 13.52 8.27 -2.27
N PHE A 41 13.06 7.34 -1.44
CA PHE A 41 11.69 7.38 -0.92
C PHE A 41 11.45 8.61 -0.06
N THR A 42 12.41 9.00 0.79
CA THR A 42 12.30 10.23 1.60
C THR A 42 12.11 11.48 0.75
N ASN A 43 12.87 11.67 -0.34
CA ASN A 43 12.66 12.81 -1.25
C ASN A 43 11.28 12.76 -1.92
N PHE A 44 10.79 11.59 -2.35
CA PHE A 44 9.45 11.48 -2.93
C PHE A 44 8.33 11.75 -1.93
N ALA A 45 8.40 11.14 -0.75
CA ALA A 45 7.42 11.32 0.31
C ALA A 45 7.33 12.80 0.69
N ARG A 46 8.47 13.46 0.98
CA ARG A 46 8.50 14.90 1.25
C ARG A 46 8.01 15.71 0.05
N GLY A 47 8.51 15.42 -1.14
CA GLY A 47 8.18 16.21 -2.33
C GLY A 47 6.69 16.20 -2.69
N ILE A 48 6.01 15.08 -2.46
CA ILE A 48 4.56 14.94 -2.66
C ILE A 48 3.78 15.48 -1.45
N GLN A 49 4.10 15.05 -0.23
CA GLN A 49 3.30 15.36 0.96
C GLN A 49 3.48 16.80 1.46
N GLU A 50 4.68 17.37 1.34
CA GLU A 50 4.99 18.76 1.67
C GLU A 50 4.88 19.69 0.47
N GLU A 51 4.41 19.19 -0.68
CA GLU A 51 4.10 20.00 -1.87
C GLU A 51 5.31 20.74 -2.45
N LEU A 52 6.49 20.10 -2.43
CA LEU A 52 7.74 20.66 -2.91
C LEU A 52 7.94 20.45 -4.43
N PHE A 53 7.16 19.56 -5.04
CA PHE A 53 7.13 19.39 -6.48
C PHE A 53 6.13 20.36 -7.14
N THR A 54 6.43 20.74 -8.38
CA THR A 54 5.45 21.44 -9.23
C THR A 54 4.41 20.45 -9.79
N GLN A 55 3.31 20.98 -10.33
CA GLN A 55 2.28 20.16 -10.98
C GLN A 55 2.86 19.36 -12.17
N GLU A 56 3.75 19.97 -12.95
CA GLU A 56 4.41 19.32 -14.09
C GLU A 56 5.29 18.15 -13.62
N GLN A 57 6.01 18.34 -12.51
CA GLN A 57 6.82 17.28 -11.90
C GLN A 57 5.98 16.16 -11.32
N PHE A 58 4.86 16.48 -10.68
CA PHE A 58 3.91 15.48 -10.19
C PHE A 58 3.36 14.62 -11.33
N HIS A 59 3.02 15.23 -12.48
CA HIS A 59 2.61 14.49 -13.68
C HIS A 59 3.74 13.64 -14.25
N PHE A 60 4.95 14.20 -14.35
CA PHE A 60 6.12 13.47 -14.82
C PHE A 60 6.40 12.23 -13.96
N ILE A 61 6.38 12.36 -12.63
CA ILE A 61 6.54 11.24 -11.69
C ILE A 61 5.49 10.16 -11.98
N ALA A 62 4.22 10.54 -12.10
CA ALA A 62 3.12 9.61 -12.33
C ALA A 62 3.26 8.86 -13.67
N GLU A 63 3.70 9.55 -14.74
CA GLU A 63 3.92 8.94 -16.05
C GLU A 63 5.10 7.96 -16.05
N VAL A 64 6.23 8.35 -15.46
CA VAL A 64 7.45 7.52 -15.47
C VAL A 64 7.32 6.32 -14.54
N VAL A 65 6.69 6.45 -13.36
CA VAL A 65 6.50 5.32 -12.43
C VAL A 65 5.54 4.25 -12.99
N LEU A 66 4.72 4.62 -13.98
CA LEU A 66 3.85 3.69 -14.74
C LEU A 66 4.54 3.07 -15.95
N ALA A 67 5.68 3.62 -16.38
CA ALA A 67 6.41 3.10 -17.53
C ALA A 67 6.87 1.65 -17.30
N ASP A 68 7.14 0.97 -18.41
CA ASP A 68 7.64 -0.41 -18.43
C ASP A 68 6.72 -1.41 -17.67
N GLY A 69 5.41 -1.16 -17.69
CA GLY A 69 4.41 -2.05 -17.09
C GLY A 69 4.07 -1.77 -15.63
N GLY A 70 4.60 -0.71 -15.02
CA GLY A 70 4.25 -0.28 -13.66
C GLY A 70 4.53 -1.35 -12.61
N LEU A 71 3.55 -1.68 -11.78
CA LEU A 71 3.65 -2.73 -10.76
C LEU A 71 3.72 -4.15 -11.33
N ASN A 72 3.31 -4.36 -12.58
CA ASN A 72 3.34 -5.68 -13.22
C ASN A 72 4.73 -6.03 -13.78
N LYS A 73 5.65 -5.06 -13.82
CA LYS A 73 7.03 -5.25 -14.31
C LYS A 73 7.69 -6.38 -13.53
N GLU A 74 8.07 -7.46 -14.21
CA GLU A 74 8.74 -8.61 -13.60
C GLU A 74 7.99 -9.28 -12.43
N ILE A 75 6.66 -9.20 -12.34
CA ILE A 75 5.85 -9.66 -11.18
C ILE A 75 6.09 -11.12 -10.74
N ASP A 76 6.60 -11.98 -11.63
CA ASP A 76 6.94 -13.38 -11.30
C ASP A 76 8.34 -13.57 -10.72
N LYS A 77 9.15 -12.50 -10.60
CA LYS A 77 10.50 -12.53 -10.04
C LYS A 77 10.52 -12.00 -8.61
N VAL A 78 11.33 -12.65 -7.77
CA VAL A 78 11.57 -12.32 -6.35
C VAL A 78 12.98 -11.76 -6.13
N GLY A 79 13.24 -11.14 -4.97
CA GLY A 79 14.54 -10.57 -4.63
C GLY A 79 14.71 -9.14 -5.15
N LEU A 80 15.80 -8.86 -5.89
CA LEU A 80 16.10 -7.49 -6.35
C LEU A 80 14.94 -6.83 -7.15
N PRO A 81 14.25 -7.53 -8.09
CA PRO A 81 13.07 -6.98 -8.76
C PRO A 81 11.92 -6.58 -7.82
N THR A 82 11.83 -7.23 -6.66
CA THR A 82 10.82 -6.91 -5.63
C THR A 82 11.04 -5.53 -5.03
N LEU A 83 12.29 -5.08 -4.90
CA LEU A 83 12.57 -3.73 -4.38
C LEU A 83 11.92 -2.67 -5.25
N GLU A 84 12.13 -2.74 -6.58
CA GLU A 84 11.59 -1.75 -7.51
C GLU A 84 10.05 -1.73 -7.47
N ARG A 85 9.38 -2.88 -7.58
CA ARG A 85 7.90 -2.93 -7.56
C ARG A 85 7.33 -2.46 -6.22
N SER A 86 7.99 -2.81 -5.11
CA SER A 86 7.52 -2.50 -3.76
C SER A 86 7.57 -0.99 -3.52
N PHE A 87 8.66 -0.34 -3.93
CA PHE A 87 8.79 1.11 -3.82
C PHE A 87 7.95 1.84 -4.86
N ARG A 88 7.73 1.29 -6.06
CA ARG A 88 6.70 1.81 -6.99
C ARG A 88 5.31 1.81 -6.33
N ALA A 89 4.95 0.78 -5.55
CA ALA A 89 3.67 0.73 -4.86
C ALA A 89 3.54 1.87 -3.82
N LEU A 90 4.60 2.20 -3.09
CA LEU A 90 4.63 3.36 -2.21
C LEU A 90 4.47 4.69 -2.96
N ILE A 91 5.12 4.85 -4.11
CA ILE A 91 4.95 6.06 -4.93
C ILE A 91 3.49 6.16 -5.41
N TYR A 92 2.88 5.06 -5.85
CA TYR A 92 1.47 5.04 -6.25
C TYR A 92 0.56 5.46 -5.10
N ALA A 93 0.83 4.95 -3.89
CA ALA A 93 0.07 5.32 -2.70
C ALA A 93 0.17 6.82 -2.42
N ASN A 94 1.38 7.39 -2.45
CA ASN A 94 1.59 8.83 -2.22
C ASN A 94 0.92 9.70 -3.30
N LEU A 95 1.00 9.30 -4.57
CA LEU A 95 0.33 10.01 -5.67
C LEU A 95 -1.20 10.01 -5.50
N LEU A 96 -1.80 8.85 -5.20
CA LEU A 96 -3.25 8.73 -4.98
C LEU A 96 -3.72 9.47 -3.72
N SER A 97 -2.90 9.46 -2.66
CA SER A 97 -3.19 10.18 -1.43
C SER A 97 -3.23 11.69 -1.65
N ALA A 98 -2.21 12.23 -2.34
CA ALA A 98 -2.17 13.64 -2.73
C ALA A 98 -3.31 14.02 -3.70
N ASP A 99 -3.63 13.15 -4.65
CA ASP A 99 -4.74 13.35 -5.60
C ASP A 99 -6.12 13.34 -4.92
N THR A 100 -6.25 12.67 -3.77
CA THR A 100 -7.48 12.62 -2.97
C THR A 100 -7.63 13.80 -2.02
N ASN A 101 -6.52 14.36 -1.52
CA ASN A 101 -6.54 15.37 -0.47
C ASN A 101 -7.03 16.74 -0.99
N GLN A 102 -8.23 17.16 -0.59
CA GLN A 102 -8.84 18.45 -0.98
C GLN A 102 -8.03 19.69 -0.60
N GLN A 103 -7.12 19.57 0.38
CA GLN A 103 -6.24 20.66 0.78
C GLN A 103 -4.95 20.71 -0.02
N SER A 104 -4.66 19.67 -0.81
CA SER A 104 -3.41 19.59 -1.54
C SER A 104 -3.44 20.38 -2.85
N ILE A 105 -2.31 20.96 -3.25
CA ILE A 105 -2.11 21.52 -4.59
C ILE A 105 -2.29 20.46 -5.69
N PHE A 106 -2.14 19.19 -5.36
CA PHE A 106 -2.30 18.06 -6.28
C PHE A 106 -3.71 17.46 -6.27
N TYR A 107 -4.67 18.05 -5.55
CA TYR A 107 -6.05 17.56 -5.51
C TYR A 107 -6.64 17.41 -6.91
N GLN A 108 -7.08 16.20 -7.26
CA GLN A 108 -7.56 15.85 -8.60
C GLN A 108 -6.56 16.21 -9.71
N GLY A 109 -5.27 16.29 -9.37
CA GLY A 109 -4.18 16.67 -10.25
C GLY A 109 -3.78 15.56 -11.22
N LEU A 110 -3.99 14.28 -10.90
CA LEU A 110 -3.69 13.17 -11.82
C LEU A 110 -4.60 13.24 -13.06
N LYS A 111 -4.02 12.98 -14.24
CA LYS A 111 -4.82 12.77 -15.47
C LYS A 111 -5.70 11.53 -15.28
N ALA A 112 -6.94 11.59 -15.77
CA ALA A 112 -7.93 10.53 -15.54
C ALA A 112 -7.47 9.15 -16.02
N GLU A 113 -6.78 9.08 -17.17
CA GLU A 113 -6.21 7.85 -17.70
C GLU A 113 -5.12 7.25 -16.79
N ILE A 114 -4.24 8.10 -16.27
CA ILE A 114 -3.16 7.71 -15.35
C ILE A 114 -3.76 7.23 -14.02
N ARG A 115 -4.68 8.01 -13.44
CA ARG A 115 -5.41 7.65 -12.21
C ARG A 115 -6.09 6.29 -12.35
N ASN A 116 -6.80 6.06 -13.45
CA ASN A 116 -7.49 4.79 -13.70
C ASN A 116 -6.52 3.61 -13.77
N VAL A 117 -5.32 3.79 -14.32
CA VAL A 117 -4.30 2.72 -14.33
C VAL A 117 -3.74 2.49 -12.93
N LEU A 118 -3.43 3.54 -12.16
CA LEU A 118 -2.96 3.42 -10.77
C LEU A 118 -3.98 2.68 -9.89
N LEU A 119 -5.26 3.07 -9.95
CA LEU A 119 -6.34 2.42 -9.21
C LEU A 119 -6.48 0.94 -9.59
N ASN A 120 -6.43 0.63 -10.88
CA ASN A 120 -6.55 -0.76 -11.35
C ASN A 120 -5.33 -1.62 -11.01
N GLN A 121 -4.11 -1.09 -11.12
CA GLN A 121 -2.92 -1.84 -10.74
C GLN A 121 -2.85 -2.01 -9.22
N GLY A 122 -3.15 -0.97 -8.45
CA GLY A 122 -3.14 -1.01 -6.99
C GLY A 122 -4.16 -1.99 -6.42
N LEU A 123 -5.37 -2.06 -6.99
CA LEU A 123 -6.36 -3.06 -6.60
C LEU A 123 -5.82 -4.49 -6.74
N HIS A 124 -5.18 -4.81 -7.87
CA HIS A 124 -4.80 -6.18 -8.21
C HIS A 124 -3.34 -6.55 -7.84
N TYR A 125 -2.55 -5.62 -7.30
CA TYR A 125 -1.14 -5.89 -7.01
C TYR A 125 -0.98 -7.02 -5.99
N LEU A 126 -1.72 -6.94 -4.88
CA LEU A 126 -1.68 -7.92 -3.79
C LEU A 126 -2.24 -9.30 -4.16
N SER A 127 -2.95 -9.46 -5.27
CA SER A 127 -3.34 -10.80 -5.76
C SER A 127 -2.24 -11.48 -6.57
N LYS A 128 -1.27 -10.70 -7.07
CA LYS A 128 -0.17 -11.18 -7.93
C LYS A 128 1.15 -11.32 -7.20
N GLU A 129 1.42 -10.47 -6.21
CA GLU A 129 2.68 -10.45 -5.46
C GLU A 129 2.97 -11.78 -4.79
N LYS A 130 4.20 -12.27 -4.80
CA LYS A 130 4.58 -13.57 -4.22
C LYS A 130 5.70 -13.46 -3.19
N ASP A 131 6.47 -12.39 -3.23
CA ASP A 131 7.60 -12.17 -2.34
C ASP A 131 7.11 -11.65 -0.99
N THR A 132 7.07 -12.55 -0.01
CA THR A 132 6.65 -12.26 1.36
C THR A 132 7.79 -11.76 2.24
N THR A 133 8.92 -11.34 1.65
CA THR A 133 10.06 -10.83 2.41
C THR A 133 9.68 -9.48 3.04
N GLY A 134 9.69 -9.41 4.37
CA GLY A 134 9.57 -8.16 5.11
C GLY A 134 10.92 -7.46 5.20
N PHE A 135 11.72 -7.77 6.23
CA PHE A 135 13.11 -7.33 6.34
C PHE A 135 14.12 -8.32 5.73
N SER A 136 15.06 -7.81 4.93
CA SER A 136 16.22 -8.54 4.43
C SER A 136 17.50 -7.99 5.06
N SER A 137 18.35 -8.86 5.61
CA SER A 137 19.67 -8.45 6.09
C SER A 137 20.59 -7.91 4.99
N GLN A 138 20.28 -8.21 3.72
CA GLN A 138 21.04 -7.72 2.57
C GLN A 138 20.48 -6.41 2.03
N TYR A 139 19.15 -6.27 1.97
CA TYR A 139 18.51 -5.17 1.24
C TYR A 139 17.79 -4.17 2.16
N GLY A 140 17.68 -4.43 3.46
CA GLY A 140 16.79 -3.68 4.34
C GLY A 140 15.32 -4.05 4.12
N TRP A 141 14.42 -3.07 4.19
CA TRP A 141 12.99 -3.29 4.02
C TRP A 141 12.62 -3.59 2.57
N VAL A 142 12.10 -4.80 2.33
CA VAL A 142 11.54 -5.21 1.03
C VAL A 142 10.05 -4.90 1.02
N HIS A 143 9.29 -5.39 2.00
CA HIS A 143 7.93 -4.95 2.32
C HIS A 143 6.91 -4.94 1.16
N ALA A 144 7.01 -5.86 0.20
CA ALA A 144 6.12 -5.87 -0.96
C ALA A 144 4.63 -5.95 -0.57
N PHE A 145 4.29 -6.76 0.43
CA PHE A 145 2.93 -6.86 0.96
C PHE A 145 2.51 -5.64 1.79
N ALA A 146 3.39 -5.14 2.66
CA ALA A 146 3.15 -3.93 3.46
C ALA A 146 2.88 -2.71 2.57
N HIS A 147 3.75 -2.43 1.60
CA HIS A 147 3.58 -1.33 0.65
C HIS A 147 2.37 -1.54 -0.29
N GLY A 148 2.08 -2.80 -0.64
CA GLY A 148 0.86 -3.15 -1.37
C GLY A 148 -0.41 -2.87 -0.58
N ALA A 149 -0.39 -3.07 0.74
CA ALA A 149 -1.51 -2.75 1.62
C ALA A 149 -1.69 -1.24 1.79
N ASP A 150 -0.59 -0.49 1.89
CA ASP A 150 -0.63 0.98 1.87
C ASP A 150 -1.28 1.48 0.58
N LEU A 151 -0.85 0.96 -0.58
CA LEU A 151 -1.46 1.29 -1.86
C LEU A 151 -2.94 0.89 -1.94
N LEU A 152 -3.30 -0.33 -1.56
CA LEU A 152 -4.68 -0.80 -1.63
C LEU A 152 -5.60 0.06 -0.73
N THR A 153 -5.10 0.54 0.41
CA THR A 153 -5.83 1.50 1.25
C THR A 153 -6.16 2.77 0.48
N GLU A 154 -5.16 3.42 -0.13
CA GLU A 154 -5.38 4.66 -0.90
C GLU A 154 -6.31 4.41 -2.10
N VAL A 155 -6.22 3.25 -2.75
CA VAL A 155 -7.15 2.85 -3.83
C VAL A 155 -8.59 2.80 -3.34
N VAL A 156 -8.89 2.10 -2.24
CA VAL A 156 -10.27 1.93 -1.76
C VAL A 156 -10.84 3.24 -1.21
N CYS A 157 -10.00 4.08 -0.61
CA CYS A 157 -10.41 5.39 -0.11
C CYS A 157 -10.63 6.43 -1.22
N HIS A 158 -10.01 6.27 -2.39
CA HIS A 158 -10.04 7.24 -3.47
C HIS A 158 -11.49 7.63 -3.88
N PRO A 159 -11.80 8.92 -4.13
CA PRO A 159 -13.13 9.37 -4.58
C PRO A 159 -13.64 8.68 -5.85
N ASP A 160 -12.74 8.45 -6.79
CA ASP A 160 -13.05 7.82 -8.08
C ASP A 160 -13.03 6.28 -8.04
N PHE A 161 -12.74 5.66 -6.90
CA PHE A 161 -12.85 4.21 -6.78
C PHE A 161 -14.33 3.79 -6.78
N PRO A 162 -14.78 2.95 -7.74
CA PRO A 162 -16.20 2.64 -7.87
C PRO A 162 -16.73 1.80 -6.72
N LYS A 163 -17.82 2.24 -6.08
CA LYS A 163 -18.47 1.50 -4.96
C LYS A 163 -18.85 0.06 -5.32
N ASN A 164 -19.21 -0.20 -6.57
CA ASN A 164 -19.56 -1.55 -7.03
C ASN A 164 -18.36 -2.51 -7.11
N ARG A 165 -17.12 -2.03 -6.93
CA ARG A 165 -15.89 -2.83 -6.94
C ARG A 165 -15.34 -3.15 -5.56
N VAL A 166 -15.97 -2.65 -4.50
CA VAL A 166 -15.56 -2.92 -3.10
C VAL A 166 -15.51 -4.43 -2.80
N HIS A 167 -16.40 -5.23 -3.40
CA HIS A 167 -16.38 -6.69 -3.23
C HIS A 167 -15.07 -7.34 -3.71
N GLU A 168 -14.40 -6.78 -4.73
CA GLU A 168 -13.11 -7.29 -5.23
C GLU A 168 -12.03 -7.19 -4.14
N VAL A 169 -12.12 -6.20 -3.23
CA VAL A 169 -11.19 -6.05 -2.10
C VAL A 169 -11.28 -7.25 -1.16
N PHE A 170 -12.50 -7.71 -0.84
CA PHE A 170 -12.70 -8.89 0.00
C PHE A 170 -12.21 -10.17 -0.66
N ASP A 171 -12.42 -10.30 -1.97
CA ASP A 171 -11.90 -11.43 -2.74
C ASP A 171 -10.37 -11.45 -2.71
N ILE A 172 -9.73 -10.30 -2.92
CA ILE A 172 -8.26 -10.15 -2.91
C ILE A 172 -7.70 -10.46 -1.52
N LEU A 173 -8.23 -9.84 -0.46
CA LEU A 173 -7.77 -10.08 0.91
C LEU A 173 -7.99 -11.53 1.34
N GLY A 174 -9.17 -12.09 1.04
CA GLY A 174 -9.49 -13.48 1.37
C GLY A 174 -8.54 -14.47 0.70
N GLN A 175 -8.27 -14.28 -0.59
CA GLN A 175 -7.31 -15.13 -1.32
C GLN A 175 -5.87 -14.90 -0.86
N LEU A 176 -5.51 -13.66 -0.50
CA LEU A 176 -4.20 -13.32 0.07
C LEU A 176 -3.97 -14.11 1.36
N PHE A 177 -4.84 -13.99 2.36
CA PHE A 177 -4.62 -14.70 3.63
C PHE A 177 -4.64 -16.22 3.47
N LYS A 178 -5.39 -16.76 2.49
CA LYS A 178 -5.42 -18.20 2.20
C LYS A 178 -4.17 -18.73 1.49
N ARG A 179 -3.46 -17.91 0.73
CA ARG A 179 -2.27 -18.35 -0.03
C ARG A 179 -0.95 -18.16 0.71
N ILE A 180 -0.89 -17.27 1.70
CA ILE A 180 0.35 -16.99 2.44
C ILE A 180 0.58 -18.06 3.51
N SER A 181 1.58 -18.91 3.29
CA SER A 181 1.96 -20.02 4.18
C SER A 181 3.04 -19.67 5.19
N ILE A 182 3.36 -18.39 5.38
CA ILE A 182 4.27 -17.91 6.43
C ILE A 182 3.55 -17.02 7.42
N ARG A 183 4.12 -16.86 8.62
CA ARG A 183 3.69 -15.84 9.57
C ARG A 183 4.27 -14.49 9.16
N PHE A 184 3.43 -13.47 9.01
CA PHE A 184 3.90 -12.09 8.91
C PHE A 184 4.55 -11.65 10.23
N THR A 185 5.66 -10.92 10.12
CA THR A 185 6.49 -10.53 11.28
C THR A 185 6.93 -9.08 11.24
N ASP A 186 6.69 -8.38 10.13
CA ASP A 186 7.20 -7.04 9.85
C ASP A 186 6.03 -6.08 9.51
N ASP A 187 4.98 -6.12 10.34
CA ASP A 187 3.76 -5.30 10.28
C ASP A 187 2.88 -5.47 9.04
N GLU A 188 3.09 -6.48 8.20
CA GLU A 188 2.30 -6.63 6.98
C GLU A 188 0.81 -6.87 7.26
N ASP A 189 0.49 -7.68 8.28
CA ASP A 189 -0.90 -7.93 8.70
C ASP A 189 -1.56 -6.69 9.32
N TRP A 190 -0.81 -5.82 10.00
CA TRP A 190 -1.30 -4.56 10.53
C TRP A 190 -1.57 -3.55 9.42
N ARG A 191 -0.70 -3.47 8.41
CA ARG A 191 -0.96 -2.61 7.23
C ARG A 191 -2.11 -3.17 6.38
N LEU A 192 -2.26 -4.49 6.27
CA LEU A 192 -3.43 -5.09 5.62
C LEU A 192 -4.74 -4.77 6.36
N ALA A 193 -4.71 -4.63 7.69
CA ALA A 193 -5.88 -4.19 8.45
C ALA A 193 -6.34 -2.77 8.07
N ARG A 194 -5.40 -1.89 7.69
CA ARG A 194 -5.69 -0.52 7.24
C ARG A 194 -6.58 -0.47 6.00
N VAL A 195 -6.47 -1.47 5.12
CA VAL A 195 -7.36 -1.65 3.96
C VAL A 195 -8.83 -1.81 4.36
N ILE A 196 -9.09 -2.22 5.60
CA ILE A 196 -10.46 -2.41 6.12
C ILE A 196 -10.89 -1.20 6.96
N TYR A 197 -10.12 -0.86 8.01
CA TYR A 197 -10.59 0.14 8.97
C TYR A 197 -10.58 1.56 8.39
N GLU A 198 -9.65 1.91 7.50
CA GLU A 198 -9.55 3.27 6.97
C GLU A 198 -10.73 3.60 6.02
N PRO A 199 -11.11 2.74 5.06
CA PRO A 199 -12.35 2.91 4.31
C PRO A 199 -13.62 2.96 5.17
N ILE A 200 -13.69 2.20 6.27
CA ILE A 200 -14.83 2.29 7.21
C ILE A 200 -14.91 3.69 7.81
N LEU A 201 -13.79 4.22 8.32
CA LEU A 201 -13.72 5.55 8.93
C LEU A 201 -14.07 6.66 7.95
N GLN A 202 -13.82 6.46 6.66
CA GLN A 202 -14.16 7.40 5.59
C GLN A 202 -15.56 7.19 4.98
N GLY A 203 -16.35 6.23 5.48
CA GLY A 203 -17.69 5.92 4.94
C GLY A 203 -17.67 5.33 3.53
N LYS A 204 -16.56 4.68 3.16
CA LYS A 204 -16.33 4.01 1.87
C LYS A 204 -16.64 2.51 1.94
N LEU A 205 -16.63 1.94 3.15
CA LEU A 205 -16.86 0.53 3.41
C LEU A 205 -17.86 0.35 4.55
N GLU A 206 -18.92 -0.43 4.32
CA GLU A 206 -19.93 -0.70 5.35
C GLU A 206 -19.48 -1.84 6.26
N GLN A 207 -19.61 -1.66 7.58
CA GLN A 207 -19.20 -2.66 8.56
C GLN A 207 -19.99 -3.97 8.47
N GLU A 208 -21.26 -3.90 8.06
CA GLU A 208 -22.11 -5.08 7.80
C GLU A 208 -21.51 -5.98 6.72
N GLN A 209 -20.93 -5.40 5.66
CA GLN A 209 -20.27 -6.15 4.60
C GLN A 209 -19.03 -6.87 5.12
N VAL A 210 -18.24 -6.19 5.95
CA VAL A 210 -17.04 -6.77 6.59
C VAL A 210 -17.42 -7.89 7.55
N ALA A 211 -18.44 -7.68 8.38
CA ALA A 211 -18.94 -8.69 9.31
C ALA A 211 -19.45 -9.95 8.56
N SER A 212 -20.17 -9.75 7.46
CA SER A 212 -20.65 -10.84 6.61
C SER A 212 -19.50 -11.60 5.95
N TRP A 213 -18.47 -10.90 5.48
CA TRP A 213 -17.27 -11.50 4.90
C TRP A 213 -16.48 -12.32 5.93
N ILE A 214 -16.28 -11.80 7.15
CA ILE A 214 -15.61 -12.53 8.25
C ILE A 214 -16.36 -13.83 8.58
N LYS A 215 -17.70 -13.80 8.60
CA LYS A 215 -18.53 -14.99 8.84
C LYS A 215 -18.49 -16.01 7.69
N ALA A 216 -18.19 -15.57 6.47
CA ALA A 216 -18.19 -16.41 5.27
C ALA A 216 -16.80 -17.00 4.95
N VAL A 217 -15.72 -16.33 5.37
CA VAL A 217 -14.36 -16.82 5.16
C VAL A 217 -14.03 -17.92 6.17
N ASP A 218 -13.39 -18.98 5.69
CA ASP A 218 -12.96 -20.12 6.49
C ASP A 218 -11.46 -20.35 6.34
N PHE A 219 -10.84 -20.77 7.44
CA PHE A 219 -9.42 -21.07 7.59
C PHE A 219 -9.26 -22.38 8.37
N PRO A 220 -9.58 -23.53 7.74
CA PRO A 220 -9.47 -24.83 8.38
C PRO A 220 -8.01 -25.09 8.77
N ILE A 221 -7.79 -25.60 9.98
CA ILE A 221 -6.44 -25.84 10.53
C ILE A 221 -6.18 -27.34 10.53
N GLU A 222 -5.58 -27.85 9.45
CA GLU A 222 -5.18 -29.25 9.32
C GLU A 222 -3.66 -29.41 9.50
N GLU A 223 -2.89 -28.45 8.95
CA GLU A 223 -1.44 -28.44 9.02
C GLU A 223 -0.88 -27.15 9.65
N ARG A 224 0.42 -27.14 9.93
CA ARG A 224 1.11 -26.00 10.53
C ARG A 224 0.98 -24.72 9.69
N GLU A 225 1.02 -24.85 8.37
CA GLU A 225 0.89 -23.71 7.46
C GLU A 225 -0.51 -23.09 7.50
N ASP A 226 -1.54 -23.90 7.76
CA ASP A 226 -2.90 -23.40 7.90
C ASP A 226 -3.08 -22.55 9.16
N PHE A 227 -2.36 -22.92 10.23
CA PHE A 227 -2.29 -22.07 11.42
C PHE A 227 -1.69 -20.69 11.11
N TYR A 228 -0.72 -20.60 10.19
CA TYR A 228 -0.17 -19.30 9.77
C TYR A 228 -1.20 -18.45 9.02
N LYS A 229 -1.93 -19.05 8.08
CA LYS A 229 -3.03 -18.38 7.35
C LYS A 229 -4.09 -17.85 8.32
N PHE A 230 -4.59 -18.71 9.21
CA PHE A 230 -5.54 -18.35 10.26
C PHE A 230 -4.99 -17.24 11.16
N SER A 231 -3.75 -17.38 11.63
CA SER A 231 -3.16 -16.43 12.57
C SER A 231 -2.94 -15.06 11.93
N ASN A 232 -2.52 -15.00 10.66
CA ASN A 232 -2.33 -13.74 9.94
C ASN A 232 -3.66 -12.99 9.81
N PHE A 233 -4.70 -13.71 9.40
CA PHE A 233 -6.03 -13.12 9.30
C PHE A 233 -6.55 -12.66 10.66
N ARG A 234 -6.40 -13.47 11.71
CA ARG A 234 -6.79 -13.11 13.08
C ARG A 234 -6.05 -11.85 13.58
N SER A 235 -4.76 -11.72 13.30
CA SER A 235 -3.99 -10.52 13.69
C SER A 235 -4.41 -9.27 12.93
N CYS A 236 -4.71 -9.39 11.64
CA CYS A 236 -5.34 -8.32 10.86
C CYS A 236 -6.68 -7.90 11.49
N LEU A 237 -7.56 -8.84 11.83
CA LEU A 237 -8.84 -8.52 12.48
C LEU A 237 -8.70 -7.89 13.86
N LEU A 238 -7.68 -8.29 14.64
CA LEU A 238 -7.38 -7.67 15.93
C LEU A 238 -7.01 -6.19 15.76
N GLU A 239 -6.21 -5.87 14.75
CA GLU A 239 -5.85 -4.48 14.46
C GLU A 239 -7.06 -3.67 13.99
N VAL A 240 -7.93 -4.24 13.13
CA VAL A 240 -9.22 -3.62 12.76
C VAL A 240 -10.06 -3.30 14.01
N TYR A 241 -10.18 -4.27 14.93
CA TYR A 241 -10.89 -4.07 16.19
C TYR A 241 -10.31 -2.89 16.97
N VAL A 242 -8.99 -2.89 17.22
CA VAL A 242 -8.32 -1.88 18.04
C VAL A 242 -8.49 -0.49 17.43
N GLN A 243 -8.27 -0.34 16.12
CA GLN A 243 -8.34 0.96 15.45
C GLN A 243 -9.76 1.53 15.44
N LEU A 244 -10.79 0.70 15.22
CA LEU A 244 -12.19 1.16 15.23
C LEU A 244 -12.71 1.43 16.65
N ASP A 245 -12.36 0.59 17.63
CA ASP A 245 -12.77 0.74 19.03
C ASP A 245 -12.16 2.01 19.65
N GLN A 246 -10.87 2.26 19.44
CA GLN A 246 -10.19 3.49 19.91
C GLN A 246 -10.83 4.78 19.35
N ARG A 247 -11.47 4.71 18.19
CA ARG A 247 -12.16 5.83 17.53
C ARG A 247 -13.67 5.86 17.81
N ASN A 248 -14.17 5.01 18.71
CA ASN A 248 -15.60 4.85 19.01
C ASN A 248 -16.46 4.62 17.75
N SER A 249 -15.88 3.92 16.76
CA SER A 249 -16.50 3.70 15.44
C SER A 249 -16.90 2.25 15.21
N LEU A 250 -16.57 1.32 16.12
CA LEU A 250 -16.87 -0.10 15.98
C LEU A 250 -18.35 -0.41 16.28
N GLN A 251 -19.06 -1.00 15.32
CA GLN A 251 -20.44 -1.45 15.47
C GLN A 251 -20.52 -2.86 16.09
N ASP A 252 -21.63 -3.14 16.79
CA ASP A 252 -21.84 -4.40 17.51
C ASP A 252 -21.73 -5.65 16.63
N ASP A 253 -22.28 -5.62 15.41
CA ASP A 253 -22.25 -6.78 14.50
C ASP A 253 -20.83 -7.12 14.03
N LEU A 254 -20.01 -6.10 13.72
CA LEU A 254 -18.61 -6.30 13.34
C LEU A 254 -17.77 -6.73 14.54
N LYS A 255 -18.05 -6.14 15.71
CA LYS A 255 -17.43 -6.53 16.98
C LYS A 255 -17.66 -8.01 17.26
N GLU A 256 -18.90 -8.47 17.18
CA GLU A 256 -19.26 -9.88 17.40
C GLU A 256 -18.59 -10.80 16.37
N ALA A 257 -18.57 -10.39 15.09
CA ALA A 257 -17.91 -11.16 14.03
C ALA A 257 -16.40 -11.34 14.30
N ILE A 258 -15.70 -10.28 14.70
CA ILE A 258 -14.26 -10.36 15.03
C ILE A 258 -14.04 -11.19 16.30
N GLN A 259 -14.83 -10.96 17.36
CA GLN A 259 -14.68 -11.69 18.64
C GLN A 259 -14.99 -13.18 18.52
N SER A 260 -15.87 -13.55 17.59
CA SER A 260 -16.22 -14.95 17.32
C SER A 260 -15.19 -15.67 16.43
N PHE A 261 -14.25 -14.93 15.81
CA PHE A 261 -13.20 -15.51 14.97
C PHE A 261 -12.06 -16.08 15.85
N GLN A 262 -12.25 -17.32 16.30
CA GLN A 262 -11.34 -18.06 17.18
C GLN A 262 -11.23 -19.53 16.78
N TYR A 263 -10.21 -20.22 17.30
CA TYR A 263 -9.99 -21.66 17.08
C TYR A 263 -10.97 -22.53 17.88
#